data_AF-A0AAE3GPB8-F1
#
_entry.id   AF-A0AAE3GPB8-F1
#
_cell.length_a   1.000
_cell.length_b   1.000
_cell.length_c   1.000
_cell.angle_alpha   90.00
_cell.angle_beta   90.00
_cell.angle_gamma   90.00
#
_symmetry.space_group_name_H-M   'P 1'
#
loop_
_entity.id
_entity.type
_entity.pdbx_description
1 polymer ?
#
loop_
_entity_poly.entity_id
_entity_poly.type
_entity_poly.pdbx_seq_one_letter_code
_entity_poly.pdbx_strand_id
1 'polypeptide(L)' 'MKLFHLLASALTIVGIVMITPSKADTGKNCDSSYPNVCIVPPLPDLDCKDIPYRNFQVRSPDPHRFDEDDDGIGCEKK' A
#
# COMPACT_ATOMS: atom_id res chain seq x y z
N MET A 1 26.81 43.42 -29.00
CA MET A 1 27.04 41.97 -29.15
C MET A 1 27.19 41.36 -27.75
N LYS A 2 26.08 41.05 -27.06
CA LYS A 2 26.11 40.25 -25.84
C LYS A 2 25.81 38.82 -26.26
N LEU A 3 26.93 38.19 -26.56
CA LEU A 3 27.16 36.86 -27.03
C LEU A 3 26.49 35.85 -26.08
N PHE A 4 25.49 35.14 -26.61
CA PHE A 4 24.99 33.90 -26.04
C PHE A 4 26.13 32.88 -26.04
N HIS A 5 26.63 32.52 -24.86
CA HIS A 5 27.41 31.30 -24.61
C HIS A 5 27.10 30.89 -23.16
N LEU A 6 26.20 29.93 -22.94
CA LEU A 6 26.51 28.50 -22.79
C LEU A 6 27.58 28.24 -21.74
N LEU A 7 27.17 27.91 -20.50
CA LEU A 7 27.74 26.83 -19.68
C LEU A 7 26.70 26.43 -18.62
N ALA A 8 25.94 25.36 -18.88
CA ALA A 8 25.18 24.67 -17.85
C ALA A 8 26.17 24.01 -16.90
N SER A 9 26.39 24.62 -15.73
CA SER A 9 27.26 24.07 -14.70
C SER A 9 26.44 23.11 -13.84
N ALA A 10 26.70 21.83 -14.00
CA ALA A 10 26.18 20.80 -13.11
C ALA A 10 26.82 20.90 -11.71
N LEU A 11 26.05 20.51 -10.70
CA LEU A 11 26.45 20.06 -9.36
C LEU A 11 26.49 21.09 -8.20
N THR A 12 25.33 21.32 -7.58
CA THR A 12 25.23 21.39 -6.11
C THR A 12 24.10 20.50 -5.63
N ILE A 13 24.45 19.72 -4.60
CA ILE A 13 23.83 18.49 -4.14
C ILE A 13 23.00 18.83 -2.89
N VAL A 14 21.80 18.24 -2.79
CA VAL A 14 21.05 17.95 -1.55
C VAL A 14 20.45 19.14 -0.77
N GLY A 15 19.16 19.02 -0.44
CA GLY A 15 18.73 19.40 0.91
C GLY A 15 17.54 20.34 1.09
N ILE A 16 16.42 20.16 0.36
CA ILE A 16 15.09 20.42 0.96
C ILE A 16 14.17 19.26 0.59
N VAL A 17 14.42 18.08 1.16
CA VAL A 17 13.36 17.07 1.29
C VAL A 17 12.40 17.62 2.33
N MET A 18 11.16 17.88 1.93
CA MET A 18 10.05 18.13 2.84
C MET A 18 9.96 16.95 3.81
N ILE A 19 10.47 17.08 5.03
CA ILE A 19 10.31 16.09 6.08
C ILE A 19 8.88 16.14 6.59
N THR A 20 7.97 15.54 5.82
CA THR A 20 6.69 15.08 6.36
C THR A 20 6.99 14.00 7.40
N PRO A 21 6.28 13.95 8.54
CA PRO A 21 6.36 12.80 9.42
C PRO A 21 5.82 11.59 8.65
N SER A 22 6.72 10.75 8.13
CA SER A 22 6.39 9.41 7.69
C SER A 22 5.95 8.67 8.93
N LYS A 23 4.63 8.62 9.15
CA LYS A 23 3.99 7.72 10.10
C LYS A 23 4.66 6.36 9.92
N ALA A 24 5.30 5.88 10.97
CA ALA A 24 6.14 4.69 10.96
C ALA A 24 5.43 3.56 10.19
N ASP A 25 6.00 3.17 9.05
CA ASP A 25 5.60 1.94 8.38
C ASP A 25 6.74 0.93 8.51
N THR A 26 6.79 0.32 9.69
CA THR A 26 7.52 -0.93 9.91
C THR A 26 6.69 -2.08 9.34
N GLY A 27 6.38 -2.08 8.03
CA GLY A 27 5.26 -2.87 7.50
C GLY A 27 5.41 -3.41 6.08
N LYS A 28 6.60 -3.79 5.64
CA LYS A 28 6.85 -4.34 4.29
C LYS A 28 6.24 -5.73 4.00
N ASN A 29 5.24 -6.20 4.76
CA ASN A 29 4.70 -7.57 4.64
C ASN A 29 3.15 -7.63 4.54
N CYS A 30 2.46 -6.55 4.20
CA CYS A 30 1.00 -6.60 3.97
C CYS A 30 0.69 -7.05 2.53
N ASP A 31 -0.35 -7.88 2.36
CA ASP A 31 -0.82 -8.41 1.09
C ASP A 31 -1.54 -7.32 0.25
N SER A 32 -1.18 -7.21 -1.02
CA SER A 32 -1.76 -6.22 -1.96
C SER A 32 -3.24 -6.42 -2.28
N SER A 33 -3.77 -7.60 -2.00
CA SER A 33 -5.18 -7.97 -2.22
C SER A 33 -6.11 -7.22 -1.26
N TYR A 34 -5.56 -6.68 -0.15
CA TYR A 34 -6.29 -5.93 0.87
C TYR A 34 -5.75 -4.50 1.02
N PRO A 35 -6.07 -3.59 0.09
CA PRO A 35 -5.42 -2.28 0.02
C PRO A 35 -5.69 -1.35 1.22
N ASN A 36 -6.70 -1.68 2.04
CA ASN A 36 -7.15 -0.83 3.14
C ASN A 36 -6.86 -1.42 4.53
N VAL A 37 -6.38 -2.67 4.60
CA VAL A 37 -6.10 -3.38 5.86
C VAL A 37 -4.81 -4.18 5.71
N CYS A 38 -4.00 -4.27 6.76
CA CYS A 38 -2.76 -5.05 6.69
C CYS A 38 -3.04 -6.52 7.07
N ILE A 39 -2.85 -7.43 6.11
CA ILE A 39 -2.98 -8.89 6.29
C ILE A 39 -1.72 -9.54 5.69
N VAL A 40 -1.06 -10.46 6.41
CA VAL A 40 0.24 -11.04 5.99
C VAL A 40 0.03 -12.37 5.26
N PRO A 41 0.58 -12.58 4.04
CA PRO A 41 0.45 -13.85 3.30
C PRO A 41 1.60 -14.85 3.57
N PRO A 42 1.36 -16.18 3.57
CA PRO A 42 0.38 -16.91 4.36
C PRO A 42 1.07 -17.82 5.41
N LEU A 43 0.55 -17.81 6.63
CA LEU A 43 0.51 -18.88 7.66
C LEU A 43 -0.13 -18.26 8.91
N PRO A 44 -1.25 -18.76 9.49
CA PRO A 44 -2.28 -19.70 8.99
C PRO A 44 -3.36 -19.03 8.12
N ASP A 45 -4.26 -19.84 7.56
CA ASP A 45 -5.49 -19.35 6.92
C ASP A 45 -6.36 -18.62 7.95
N LEU A 46 -6.65 -17.35 7.70
CA LEU A 46 -7.45 -16.52 8.59
C LEU A 46 -8.86 -16.48 8.02
N ASP A 47 -9.86 -16.84 8.83
CA ASP A 47 -11.25 -16.62 8.49
C ASP A 47 -11.70 -15.22 8.96
N CYS A 48 -12.84 -14.76 8.46
CA CYS A 48 -13.47 -13.52 8.94
C CYS A 48 -13.66 -13.45 10.47
N LYS A 49 -13.79 -14.60 11.14
CA LYS A 49 -13.91 -14.67 12.61
C LYS A 49 -12.60 -14.33 13.35
N ASP A 50 -11.47 -14.47 12.69
CA ASP A 50 -10.13 -14.34 13.27
C ASP A 50 -9.58 -12.91 13.16
N ILE A 51 -10.22 -12.06 12.33
CA ILE A 51 -9.87 -10.66 12.14
C ILE A 51 -10.99 -9.72 12.62
N PRO A 52 -10.68 -8.49 13.07
CA PRO A 52 -11.69 -7.53 13.50
C PRO A 52 -12.36 -6.75 12.35
N TYR A 53 -11.84 -6.86 11.13
CA TYR A 53 -12.26 -6.06 9.98
C TYR A 53 -13.47 -6.65 9.26
N ARG A 54 -14.37 -5.78 8.77
CA ARG A 54 -15.61 -6.16 8.05
C ARG A 54 -15.87 -5.17 6.92
N ASN A 55 -16.58 -5.61 5.88
CA ASN A 55 -17.01 -4.80 4.73
C ASN A 55 -15.86 -4.01 4.11
N PHE A 56 -14.74 -4.66 3.83
CA PHE A 56 -13.56 -4.01 3.23
C PHE A 56 -13.38 -4.44 1.78
N GLN A 57 -12.76 -3.57 0.98
CA GLN A 57 -12.47 -3.88 -0.42
C GLN A 57 -11.51 -5.06 -0.54
N VAL A 58 -11.89 -6.04 -1.36
CA VAL A 58 -11.07 -7.19 -1.78
C VAL A 58 -10.72 -7.05 -3.26
N ARG A 59 -9.52 -7.50 -3.63
CA ARG A 59 -9.06 -7.59 -5.03
C ARG A 59 -8.60 -9.00 -5.33
N SER A 60 -8.83 -9.43 -6.57
CA SER A 60 -8.29 -10.72 -7.03
C SER A 60 -6.75 -10.68 -7.17
N PRO A 61 -6.06 -11.81 -6.91
CA PRO A 61 -6.60 -13.05 -6.34
C PRO A 61 -6.85 -12.89 -4.83
N ASP A 62 -7.97 -13.39 -4.30
CA ASP A 62 -8.32 -13.32 -2.87
C ASP A 62 -7.74 -14.54 -2.10
N PRO A 63 -6.54 -14.45 -1.49
CA PRO A 63 -5.82 -15.64 -1.04
C PRO A 63 -6.37 -16.21 0.27
N HIS A 64 -7.10 -15.42 1.05
CA HIS A 64 -7.79 -15.86 2.28
C HIS A 64 -9.28 -16.09 2.07
N ARG A 65 -9.79 -15.89 0.85
CA ARG A 65 -11.19 -16.13 0.51
C ARG A 65 -12.15 -15.34 1.41
N PHE A 66 -11.81 -14.09 1.72
CA PHE A 66 -12.68 -13.22 2.52
C PHE A 66 -13.92 -12.76 1.74
N ASP A 67 -13.89 -12.81 0.41
CA ASP A 67 -14.97 -12.50 -0.52
C ASP A 67 -15.39 -13.78 -1.25
N GLU A 68 -16.30 -14.55 -0.65
CA GLU A 68 -16.73 -15.86 -1.19
C GLU A 68 -17.64 -15.72 -2.42
N ASP A 69 -18.35 -14.60 -2.57
CA ASP A 69 -19.25 -14.33 -3.68
C ASP A 69 -18.69 -13.41 -4.77
N ASP A 70 -17.40 -13.04 -4.67
CA ASP A 70 -16.64 -12.28 -5.66
C ASP A 70 -17.27 -10.91 -6.01
N ASP A 71 -17.90 -10.26 -5.04
CA ASP A 71 -18.55 -8.95 -5.24
C ASP A 71 -17.61 -7.75 -4.99
N GLY A 72 -16.40 -8.05 -4.51
CA GLY A 72 -15.34 -7.09 -4.18
C GLY A 72 -15.37 -6.64 -2.72
N ILE A 73 -16.22 -7.21 -1.86
CA ILE A 73 -16.38 -6.84 -0.45
C ILE A 73 -16.17 -8.05 0.46
N GLY A 74 -15.10 -8.00 1.25
CA GLY A 74 -14.73 -9.07 2.17
C GLY A 74 -15.42 -9.00 3.53
N CYS A 75 -15.71 -10.18 4.09
CA CYS A 75 -16.26 -10.37 5.43
C CYS A 75 -17.50 -9.54 5.72
N GLU A 76 -18.46 -9.60 4.79
CA GLU A 76 -19.77 -9.00 4.97
C GLU A 76 -20.54 -9.63 6.14
N LYS A 77 -21.43 -8.84 6.74
CA LYS A 77 -22.41 -9.39 7.68
C LYS A 77 -23.66 -9.77 6.90
N LYS A 78 -23.76 -11.05 6.53
CA LYS A 78 -24.99 -11.64 5.97
C LYS A 78 -25.96 -12.03 7.09
#